data_AF-A0A922XL62-F1
#
_entry.id   AF-A0A922XL62-F1
#
_cell.length_a   1.000
_cell.length_b   1.000
_cell.length_c   1.000
_cell.angle_alpha   90.00
_cell.angle_beta   90.00
_cell.angle_gamma   90.00
#
_symmetry.space_group_name_H-M   'P 1'
#
loop_
_entity.id
_entity.type
_entity.pdbx_description
1 polymer ?
#
loop_
_entity_poly.entity_id
_entity_poly.type
_entity_poly.pdbx_seq_one_letter_code
_entity_poly.pdbx_strand_id
1 'polypeptide(L)'
;MKKGRILILVVIFMATVAVSGQTGPDYAFKVLANKGANEVKVGSAWSAVKTGASLKKEDEIKVTENSYLGLVHSSGKPMELKQAGTYKVADLAAKMGAGSSVLVKYTDFILSSNSADAKKNRLSATGAVHRGFTSINVFMPDNQYANVYNNLVIINWDVTKVKGPYVVIIKNMFDEELLVKDTNEGTVQIDLNDPKFAGESALLVDVKTKANQKSKTEDPSHLIKRMSPAEQAKVKKALQEISIEVKDETALNKLILAGFYEENKLLIDATTAYEQAIKLAPDVPSYKEAYEEFLLRNKMKEAK
;
A
#
# COMPACT_ATOMS: atom_id res chain seq x y z
N MET A 1 49.17 -5.06 -72.34
CA MET A 1 47.95 -5.74 -71.86
C MET A 1 48.32 -7.01 -71.12
N LYS A 2 48.23 -7.04 -69.78
CA LYS A 2 48.15 -8.26 -68.98
C LYS A 2 47.54 -7.91 -67.63
N LYS A 3 46.37 -8.49 -67.37
CA LYS A 3 45.52 -8.30 -66.19
C LYS A 3 46.07 -9.16 -65.04
N GLY A 4 46.46 -8.54 -63.94
CA GLY A 4 46.74 -9.23 -62.66
C GLY A 4 45.54 -9.06 -61.75
N ARG A 5 44.84 -10.15 -61.46
CA ARG A 5 43.63 -10.23 -60.64
C ARG A 5 43.97 -10.02 -59.17
N ILE A 6 43.38 -9.03 -58.52
CA ILE A 6 43.38 -8.90 -57.05
C ILE A 6 42.30 -9.85 -56.51
N LEU A 7 42.74 -10.83 -55.72
CA LEU A 7 41.89 -11.76 -54.98
C LEU A 7 41.42 -11.06 -53.70
N ILE A 8 40.17 -10.61 -53.65
CA ILE A 8 39.55 -10.10 -52.43
C ILE A 8 38.96 -11.30 -51.66
N LEU A 9 39.62 -11.67 -50.56
CA LEU A 9 39.11 -12.60 -49.57
C LEU A 9 38.17 -11.84 -48.62
N VAL A 10 36.86 -11.95 -48.85
CA VAL A 10 35.84 -11.47 -47.92
C VAL A 10 35.65 -12.54 -46.85
N VAL A 11 36.27 -12.35 -45.69
CA VAL A 11 35.98 -13.14 -44.48
C VAL A 11 34.69 -12.58 -43.87
N ILE A 12 33.58 -13.30 -44.07
CA ILE A 12 32.32 -13.03 -43.37
C ILE A 12 32.50 -13.51 -41.93
N PHE A 13 32.76 -12.57 -41.01
CA PHE A 13 32.71 -12.83 -39.58
C PHE A 13 31.25 -12.70 -39.14
N MET A 14 30.51 -13.81 -39.17
CA MET A 14 29.15 -13.90 -38.67
C MET A 14 29.21 -13.92 -37.13
N ALA A 15 29.08 -12.74 -36.52
CA ALA A 15 28.94 -12.62 -35.07
C ALA A 15 27.57 -13.20 -34.66
N THR A 16 27.54 -14.47 -34.26
CA THR A 16 26.44 -15.04 -33.49
C THR A 16 26.41 -14.35 -32.13
N VAL A 17 25.55 -13.33 -31.99
CA VAL A 17 25.14 -12.84 -30.69
C VAL A 17 24.33 -13.96 -30.06
N ALA A 18 24.97 -14.77 -29.23
CA ALA A 18 24.28 -15.64 -28.31
C ALA A 18 23.45 -14.74 -27.40
N VAL A 19 22.13 -14.75 -27.61
CA VAL A 19 21.16 -14.21 -26.66
C VAL A 19 21.33 -15.05 -25.40
N SER A 20 22.15 -14.58 -24.47
CA SER A 20 22.13 -15.07 -23.09
C SER A 20 20.69 -14.90 -22.61
N GLY A 21 20.05 -16.02 -22.29
CA GLY A 21 18.68 -16.04 -21.80
C GLY A 21 18.53 -15.03 -20.68
N GLN A 22 17.53 -14.17 -20.76
CA GLN A 22 17.12 -13.35 -19.63
C GLN A 22 16.81 -14.28 -18.48
N THR A 23 17.73 -14.41 -17.53
CA THR A 23 17.48 -15.05 -16.25
C THR A 23 16.42 -14.20 -15.57
N GLY A 24 15.22 -14.75 -15.41
CA GLY A 24 14.19 -14.13 -14.58
C GLY A 24 14.71 -13.89 -13.16
N PRO A 25 13.97 -13.14 -12.34
CA PRO A 25 14.34 -12.94 -10.94
C PRO A 25 14.62 -14.28 -10.24
N ASP A 26 15.63 -14.31 -9.38
CA ASP A 26 16.08 -15.48 -8.59
C ASP A 26 15.08 -15.86 -7.45
N TYR A 27 13.80 -15.53 -7.64
CA TYR A 27 12.70 -15.85 -6.73
C TYR A 27 11.40 -16.11 -7.53
N ALA A 28 10.57 -16.99 -6.99
CA ALA A 28 9.21 -17.23 -7.48
C ALA A 28 8.20 -16.29 -6.80
N PHE A 29 8.30 -16.11 -5.48
CA PHE A 29 7.37 -15.24 -4.74
C PHE A 29 8.08 -14.33 -3.74
N LYS A 30 7.47 -13.19 -3.43
CA LYS A 30 7.76 -12.39 -2.23
C LYS A 30 6.61 -12.50 -1.24
N VAL A 31 6.94 -12.56 0.04
CA VAL A 31 5.95 -12.61 1.14
C VAL A 31 5.60 -11.20 1.60
N LEU A 32 4.32 -10.83 1.53
CA LEU A 32 3.83 -9.49 1.89
C LEU A 32 3.06 -9.47 3.20
N ALA A 33 2.47 -10.59 3.58
CA ALA A 33 1.74 -10.72 4.83
C ALA A 33 1.87 -12.14 5.36
N ASN A 34 2.03 -12.26 6.68
CA ASN A 34 2.13 -13.54 7.37
C ASN A 34 1.34 -13.50 8.68
N LYS A 35 0.45 -14.48 8.86
CA LYS A 35 -0.25 -14.77 10.12
C LYS A 35 -0.04 -16.23 10.47
N GLY A 36 0.34 -16.47 11.72
CA GLY A 36 0.57 -17.80 12.28
C GLY A 36 2.00 -18.29 12.11
N ALA A 37 2.26 -19.51 12.59
CA ALA A 37 3.60 -20.12 12.62
C ALA A 37 3.94 -20.83 11.30
N ASN A 38 3.79 -20.13 10.19
CA ASN A 38 4.11 -20.67 8.87
C ASN A 38 5.63 -20.85 8.71
N GLU A 39 6.04 -21.92 8.06
CA GLU A 39 7.45 -22.27 7.87
C GLU A 39 7.80 -22.35 6.38
N VAL A 40 9.05 -22.01 6.04
CA VAL A 40 9.66 -22.25 4.73
C VAL A 40 10.83 -23.20 4.91
N LYS A 41 10.92 -24.18 4.01
CA LYS A 41 12.07 -25.07 3.88
C LYS A 41 12.97 -24.57 2.77
N VAL A 42 14.18 -24.16 3.14
CA VAL A 42 15.24 -23.78 2.21
C VAL A 42 16.32 -24.86 2.29
N GLY A 43 16.52 -25.60 1.21
CA GLY A 43 17.35 -26.81 1.22
C GLY A 43 16.75 -27.89 2.13
N SER A 44 17.43 -28.21 3.25
CA SER A 44 16.98 -29.23 4.20
C SER A 44 16.36 -28.68 5.49
N ALA A 45 16.44 -27.37 5.75
CA ALA A 45 16.06 -26.77 7.03
C ALA A 45 14.74 -26.00 6.93
N TRP A 46 13.86 -26.23 7.91
CA TRP A 46 12.64 -25.44 8.12
C TRP A 46 12.95 -24.21 8.98
N SER A 47 12.36 -23.08 8.64
CA SER A 47 12.45 -21.84 9.40
C SER A 47 11.17 -21.03 9.27
N ALA A 48 10.91 -20.13 10.21
CA ALA A 48 9.71 -19.29 10.17
C ALA A 48 9.69 -18.39 8.93
N VAL A 49 8.54 -18.31 8.26
CA VAL A 49 8.32 -17.37 7.15
C VAL A 49 8.33 -15.95 7.69
N LYS A 50 9.09 -15.06 7.04
CA LYS A 50 9.13 -13.63 7.37
C LYS A 50 8.53 -12.81 6.24
N THR A 51 7.83 -11.72 6.56
CA THR A 51 7.47 -10.71 5.57
C THR A 51 8.75 -10.16 4.93
N GLY A 52 8.72 -9.98 3.60
CA GLY A 52 9.89 -9.62 2.79
C GLY A 52 10.77 -10.80 2.36
N ALA A 53 10.51 -12.01 2.85
CA ALA A 53 11.22 -13.20 2.36
C ALA A 53 10.95 -13.42 0.87
N SER A 54 11.99 -13.81 0.14
CA SER A 54 11.90 -14.28 -1.24
C SER A 54 11.92 -15.80 -1.23
N LEU A 55 10.95 -16.41 -1.90
CA LEU A 55 10.77 -17.85 -2.00
C LEU A 55 11.19 -18.32 -3.37
N LYS A 56 12.07 -19.31 -3.44
CA LYS A 56 12.58 -19.92 -4.68
C LYS A 56 11.74 -21.12 -5.08
N LYS A 57 11.83 -21.55 -6.34
CA LYS A 57 10.99 -22.66 -6.87
C LYS A 57 11.24 -23.97 -6.13
N GLU A 58 12.46 -24.15 -5.63
CA GLU A 58 12.95 -25.34 -4.94
C GLU A 58 12.50 -25.39 -3.47
N ASP A 59 11.96 -24.30 -2.94
CA ASP A 59 11.51 -24.22 -1.55
C ASP A 59 10.16 -24.93 -1.33
N GLU A 60 9.87 -25.26 -0.08
CA GLU A 60 8.56 -25.72 0.37
C GLU A 60 8.00 -24.79 1.44
N ILE A 61 6.70 -24.53 1.40
CA ILE A 61 6.00 -23.74 2.40
C ILE A 61 5.09 -24.66 3.21
N LYS A 62 5.11 -24.53 4.53
CA LYS A 62 4.12 -25.14 5.42
C LYS A 62 3.23 -24.06 5.99
N VAL A 63 1.95 -24.12 5.66
CA VAL A 63 0.90 -23.26 6.21
C VAL A 63 0.22 -24.02 7.34
N THR A 64 0.16 -23.44 8.54
CA THR A 64 -0.50 -24.07 9.69
C THR A 64 -2.01 -23.79 9.69
N GLU A 65 -2.77 -24.43 10.58
CA GLU A 65 -4.20 -24.14 10.73
C GLU A 65 -4.45 -22.70 11.14
N ASN A 66 -5.55 -22.12 10.65
CA ASN A 66 -5.95 -20.72 10.88
C ASN A 66 -4.90 -19.66 10.51
N SER A 67 -3.94 -20.04 9.67
CA SER A 67 -2.88 -19.15 9.18
C SER A 67 -3.21 -18.50 7.85
N TYR A 68 -2.37 -17.53 7.49
CA TYR A 68 -2.50 -16.78 6.26
C TYR A 68 -1.12 -16.39 5.72
N LEU A 69 -0.90 -16.58 4.42
CA LEU A 69 0.22 -15.98 3.69
C LEU A 69 -0.29 -15.18 2.50
N GLY A 70 0.11 -13.91 2.42
CA GLY A 70 -0.04 -13.08 1.23
C GLY A 70 1.25 -13.10 0.44
N LEU A 71 1.20 -13.62 -0.78
CA LEU A 71 2.34 -13.80 -1.67
C LEU A 71 2.15 -12.98 -2.95
N VAL A 72 3.23 -12.43 -3.49
CA VAL A 72 3.24 -11.85 -4.85
C VAL A 72 4.25 -12.62 -5.69
N HIS A 73 3.78 -13.23 -6.77
CA HIS A 73 4.61 -13.92 -7.73
C HIS A 73 5.53 -12.94 -8.44
N SER A 74 6.67 -13.40 -8.95
CA SER A 74 7.61 -12.59 -9.72
C SER A 74 7.02 -11.98 -11.01
N SER A 75 5.89 -12.50 -11.48
CA SER A 75 5.08 -11.89 -12.56
C SER A 75 4.16 -10.76 -12.09
N GLY A 76 4.20 -10.38 -10.81
CA GLY A 76 3.33 -9.37 -10.21
C GLY A 76 1.93 -9.87 -9.83
N LYS A 77 1.65 -11.18 -9.89
CA LYS A 77 0.32 -11.68 -9.49
C LYS A 77 0.23 -11.95 -7.98
N PRO A 78 -0.79 -11.42 -7.29
CA PRO A 78 -1.04 -11.75 -5.90
C PRO A 78 -1.63 -13.15 -5.74
N MET A 79 -1.33 -13.79 -4.62
CA MET A 79 -1.87 -15.08 -4.19
C MET A 79 -2.03 -15.08 -2.67
N GLU A 80 -3.18 -15.54 -2.17
CA GLU A 80 -3.41 -15.75 -0.75
C GLU A 80 -3.46 -17.26 -0.45
N LEU A 81 -2.64 -17.73 0.49
CA LEU A 81 -2.69 -19.10 1.00
C LEU A 81 -3.29 -19.12 2.39
N LYS A 82 -4.46 -19.76 2.51
CA LYS A 82 -5.24 -19.86 3.76
C LYS A 82 -5.42 -21.31 4.23
N GLN A 83 -5.27 -22.26 3.32
CA GLN A 83 -5.45 -23.67 3.61
C GLN A 83 -4.18 -24.24 4.22
N ALA A 84 -4.32 -24.88 5.38
CA ALA A 84 -3.22 -25.58 6.02
C ALA A 84 -2.69 -26.69 5.12
N GLY A 85 -1.38 -26.92 5.14
CA GLY A 85 -0.73 -27.93 4.33
C GLY A 85 0.70 -27.58 3.95
N THR A 86 1.36 -28.51 3.27
CA THR A 86 2.70 -28.31 2.70
C THR A 86 2.59 -28.15 1.19
N TYR A 87 3.18 -27.08 0.67
CA TYR A 87 3.13 -26.69 -0.72
C TYR A 87 4.54 -26.56 -1.28
N LYS A 88 4.81 -27.17 -2.43
CA LYS A 88 6.01 -26.84 -3.19
C LYS A 88 5.83 -25.49 -3.86
N VAL A 89 6.84 -24.63 -3.77
CA VAL A 89 6.77 -23.30 -4.38
C VAL A 89 6.67 -23.40 -5.91
N ALA A 90 7.32 -24.38 -6.53
CA ALA A 90 7.18 -24.66 -7.95
C ALA A 90 5.71 -24.93 -8.37
N ASP A 91 4.96 -25.70 -7.58
CA ASP A 91 3.57 -26.05 -7.89
C ASP A 91 2.64 -24.83 -7.75
N LEU A 92 2.93 -23.96 -6.77
CA LEU A 92 2.24 -22.68 -6.63
C LEU A 92 2.55 -21.74 -7.80
N ALA A 93 3.83 -21.64 -8.17
CA ALA A 93 4.29 -20.81 -9.29
C ALA A 93 3.69 -21.27 -10.63
N ALA A 94 3.56 -22.57 -10.85
CA ALA A 94 2.96 -23.13 -12.06
C ALA A 94 1.47 -22.75 -12.25
N LYS A 95 0.76 -22.43 -11.15
CA LYS A 95 -0.62 -21.92 -11.20
C LYS A 95 -0.67 -20.44 -11.59
N MET A 96 0.46 -19.74 -11.58
CA MET A 96 0.54 -18.32 -11.90
C MET A 96 0.71 -18.14 -13.41
N GLY A 97 -0.31 -17.56 -14.06
CA GLY A 97 -0.19 -17.12 -15.46
C GLY A 97 0.61 -15.83 -15.61
N ALA A 98 0.71 -15.32 -16.86
CA ALA A 98 1.31 -14.01 -17.16
C ALA A 98 0.63 -12.87 -16.37
N GLY A 99 1.42 -11.93 -15.84
CA GLY A 99 0.95 -10.78 -15.07
C GLY A 99 1.74 -9.50 -15.37
N SER A 100 1.48 -8.44 -14.62
CA SER A 100 2.07 -7.12 -14.80
C SER A 100 3.37 -6.92 -13.99
N SER A 101 4.47 -6.59 -14.68
CA SER A 101 5.73 -6.19 -14.03
C SER A 101 5.60 -4.89 -13.23
N VAL A 102 4.60 -4.06 -13.53
CA VAL A 102 4.34 -2.80 -12.82
C VAL A 102 3.88 -3.08 -11.39
N LEU A 103 3.14 -4.17 -11.15
CA LEU A 103 2.70 -4.53 -9.79
C LEU A 103 3.89 -4.91 -8.88
N VAL A 104 4.95 -5.47 -9.46
CA VAL A 104 6.20 -5.78 -8.73
C VAL A 104 6.82 -4.51 -8.15
N LYS A 105 6.72 -3.37 -8.84
CA LYS A 105 7.21 -2.08 -8.32
C LYS A 105 6.51 -1.68 -7.01
N TYR A 106 5.19 -1.80 -6.96
CA TYR A 106 4.41 -1.48 -5.75
C TYR A 106 4.65 -2.48 -4.62
N THR A 107 4.86 -3.75 -4.99
CA THR A 107 5.29 -4.80 -4.06
C THR A 107 6.63 -4.45 -3.42
N ASP A 108 7.60 -4.03 -4.21
CA ASP A 108 8.93 -3.64 -3.75
C ASP A 108 8.89 -2.36 -2.93
N PHE A 109 8.06 -1.40 -3.32
CA PHE A 109 7.80 -0.19 -2.54
C PHE A 109 7.25 -0.53 -1.14
N ILE A 110 6.25 -1.41 -1.05
CA ILE A 110 5.69 -1.84 0.25
C ILE A 110 6.77 -2.51 1.11
N LEU A 111 7.55 -3.44 0.55
CA LEU A 111 8.56 -4.16 1.30
C LEU A 111 9.72 -3.27 1.76
N SER A 112 10.22 -2.40 0.88
CA SER A 112 11.30 -1.47 1.19
C SER A 112 10.87 -0.44 2.24
N SER A 113 9.66 0.12 2.10
CA SER A 113 9.12 1.13 3.04
C SER A 113 8.82 0.57 4.43
N ASN A 114 8.64 -0.74 4.55
CA ASN A 114 8.40 -1.44 5.82
C ASN A 114 9.64 -2.20 6.34
N SER A 115 10.81 -2.04 5.70
CA SER A 115 12.05 -2.69 6.11
C SER A 115 12.58 -2.17 7.45
N ALA A 116 13.37 -2.98 8.16
CA ALA A 116 13.99 -2.57 9.42
C ALA A 116 14.88 -1.31 9.27
N ASP A 117 15.58 -1.19 8.14
CA ASP A 117 16.44 -0.03 7.85
C ASP A 117 15.62 1.25 7.64
N ALA A 118 14.51 1.16 6.90
CA ALA A 118 13.59 2.29 6.71
C ALA A 118 13.02 2.75 8.06
N LYS A 119 12.64 1.81 8.94
CA LYS A 119 12.15 2.11 10.29
C LYS A 119 13.22 2.80 11.15
N LYS A 120 14.46 2.28 11.12
CA LYS A 120 15.59 2.84 11.88
C LYS A 120 15.92 4.27 11.44
N ASN A 121 16.00 4.53 10.14
CA ASN A 121 16.32 5.86 9.60
C ASN A 121 15.26 6.91 9.94
N ARG A 122 13.99 6.49 10.10
CA ARG A 122 12.91 7.40 10.54
C ARG A 122 13.03 7.78 12.02
N LEU A 123 13.36 6.83 12.90
CA LEU A 123 13.51 7.10 14.34
C LEU A 123 14.60 8.15 14.62
N SER A 124 15.64 8.23 13.77
CA SER A 124 16.66 9.29 13.85
C SER A 124 16.21 10.67 13.34
N ALA A 125 15.10 10.75 12.61
CA ALA A 125 14.65 11.96 11.92
C ALA A 125 13.47 12.68 12.60
N THR A 126 12.86 12.11 13.65
CA THR A 126 11.74 12.73 14.37
C THR A 126 12.24 13.68 15.46
N GLY A 127 12.95 14.74 15.06
CA GLY A 127 13.25 15.89 15.91
C GLY A 127 12.14 16.94 15.79
N ALA A 128 11.39 17.13 16.88
CA ALA A 128 10.36 18.16 17.15
C ALA A 128 9.03 18.06 16.39
N VAL A 129 7.91 17.99 17.12
CA VAL A 129 7.01 19.14 17.40
C VAL A 129 6.23 18.89 18.70
N HIS A 130 6.09 19.91 19.56
CA HIS A 130 5.16 19.88 20.69
C HIS A 130 3.71 19.94 20.18
N ARG A 131 2.91 18.90 20.44
CA ARG A 131 1.45 18.93 20.26
C ARG A 131 0.77 19.16 21.60
N GLY A 132 -0.17 20.09 21.67
CA GLY A 132 -0.86 20.42 22.92
C GLY A 132 -1.56 19.19 23.50
N PHE A 133 -1.58 19.05 24.83
CA PHE A 133 -2.17 17.90 25.53
C PHE A 133 -3.68 17.70 25.27
N THR A 134 -4.33 18.62 24.56
CA THR A 134 -5.79 18.64 24.35
C THR A 134 -6.21 18.42 22.90
N SER A 135 -5.30 18.39 21.92
CA SER A 135 -5.67 18.28 20.50
C SER A 135 -5.95 16.84 20.06
N ILE A 136 -6.88 16.69 19.12
CA ILE A 136 -7.16 15.41 18.46
C ILE A 136 -6.25 15.29 17.24
N ASN A 137 -5.34 14.32 17.25
CA ASN A 137 -4.51 14.03 16.08
C ASN A 137 -5.32 13.22 15.07
N VAL A 138 -5.81 13.87 14.02
CA VAL A 138 -6.44 13.20 12.88
C VAL A 138 -5.34 12.69 11.94
N PHE A 139 -5.42 11.43 11.56
CA PHE A 139 -4.44 10.75 10.71
C PHE A 139 -4.65 11.10 9.23
N MET A 140 -4.63 12.40 8.94
CA MET A 140 -4.71 12.96 7.60
C MET A 140 -3.38 13.61 7.21
N PRO A 141 -3.05 13.61 5.91
CA PRO A 141 -1.79 14.18 5.46
C PRO A 141 -1.81 15.71 5.55
N ASP A 142 -0.64 16.30 5.35
CA ASP A 142 -0.51 17.73 5.06
C ASP A 142 -1.37 18.11 3.85
N ASN A 143 -1.96 19.32 3.87
CA ASN A 143 -2.88 19.81 2.84
C ASN A 143 -2.27 19.83 1.44
N GLN A 144 -0.95 19.86 1.29
CA GLN A 144 -0.29 19.70 -0.03
C GLN A 144 -0.52 18.30 -0.67
N TYR A 145 -0.88 17.29 0.14
CA TYR A 145 -1.20 15.92 -0.29
C TYR A 145 -2.69 15.58 -0.07
N ALA A 146 -3.56 16.60 -0.08
CA ALA A 146 -5.00 16.45 0.13
C ALA A 146 -5.78 15.88 -1.06
N ASN A 147 -5.11 15.64 -2.20
CA ASN A 147 -5.78 15.14 -3.40
C ASN A 147 -6.31 13.71 -3.19
N VAL A 148 -7.56 13.48 -3.61
CA VAL A 148 -8.22 12.18 -3.57
C VAL A 148 -8.74 11.78 -4.95
N TYR A 149 -8.44 10.54 -5.34
CA TYR A 149 -8.87 9.93 -6.60
C TYR A 149 -10.23 9.24 -6.46
N ASN A 150 -10.44 8.45 -5.40
CA ASN A 150 -11.69 7.73 -5.18
C ASN A 150 -12.73 8.58 -4.45
N ASN A 151 -13.96 8.09 -4.45
CA ASN A 151 -15.05 8.74 -3.73
C ASN A 151 -15.18 8.25 -2.28
N LEU A 152 -14.63 7.09 -1.93
CA LEU A 152 -14.69 6.59 -0.57
C LEU A 152 -13.46 7.06 0.22
N VAL A 153 -13.69 7.76 1.32
CA VAL A 153 -12.63 8.21 2.22
C VAL A 153 -12.88 7.66 3.62
N ILE A 154 -11.86 7.02 4.20
CA ILE A 154 -11.83 6.65 5.62
C ILE A 154 -10.89 7.59 6.36
N ILE A 155 -11.39 8.18 7.44
CA ILE A 155 -10.69 9.14 8.29
C ILE A 155 -10.58 8.54 9.67
N ASN A 156 -9.36 8.51 10.20
CA ASN A 156 -9.05 7.98 11.53
C ASN A 156 -8.40 9.04 12.39
N TRP A 157 -8.48 8.90 13.71
CA TRP A 157 -7.78 9.76 14.65
C TRP A 157 -7.31 9.00 15.88
N ASP A 158 -6.38 9.62 16.62
CA ASP A 158 -5.87 9.05 17.85
C ASP A 158 -6.90 9.12 18.98
N VAL A 159 -7.34 7.95 19.44
CA VAL A 159 -8.28 7.79 20.57
C VAL A 159 -7.58 7.53 21.90
N THR A 160 -6.24 7.57 21.95
CA THR A 160 -5.48 7.23 23.17
C THR A 160 -5.51 8.37 24.19
N LYS A 161 -5.21 9.60 23.75
CA LYS A 161 -5.10 10.79 24.61
C LYS A 161 -6.45 11.46 24.88
N VAL A 162 -7.30 11.54 23.86
CA VAL A 162 -8.58 12.25 23.92
C VAL A 162 -9.70 11.24 23.65
N LYS A 163 -10.53 10.94 24.66
CA LYS A 163 -11.62 9.96 24.56
C LYS A 163 -12.90 10.58 24.00
N GLY A 164 -13.66 9.77 23.25
CA GLY A 164 -14.96 10.14 22.72
C GLY A 164 -16.05 10.26 23.80
N PRO A 165 -17.32 10.50 23.41
CA PRO A 165 -17.82 10.53 22.03
C PRO A 165 -17.28 11.70 21.20
N TYR A 166 -17.13 11.46 19.90
CA TYR A 166 -16.64 12.42 18.91
C TYR A 166 -17.78 12.97 18.07
N VAL A 167 -17.54 14.16 17.53
CA VAL A 167 -18.34 14.79 16.49
C VAL A 167 -17.39 15.08 15.33
N VAL A 168 -17.66 14.49 14.17
CA VAL A 168 -16.97 14.80 12.93
C VAL A 168 -17.77 15.83 12.16
N ILE A 169 -17.12 16.88 11.69
CA ILE A 169 -17.73 17.97 10.95
C ILE A 169 -17.01 18.06 9.61
N ILE A 170 -17.78 18.04 8.53
CA ILE A 170 -17.31 18.26 7.17
C ILE A 170 -17.87 19.57 6.68
N LYS A 171 -16.99 20.45 6.21
CA LYS A 171 -17.33 21.79 5.76
C LYS A 171 -16.89 22.04 4.33
N ASN A 172 -17.47 23.04 3.68
CA ASN A 172 -16.87 23.63 2.48
C ASN A 172 -15.73 24.60 2.83
N MET A 173 -15.14 25.23 1.81
CA MET A 173 -14.07 26.21 1.96
C MET A 173 -14.51 27.57 2.55
N PHE A 174 -15.81 27.74 2.79
CA PHE A 174 -16.41 28.93 3.42
C PHE A 174 -16.87 28.65 4.87
N ASP A 175 -16.38 27.55 5.48
CA ASP A 175 -16.73 27.09 6.82
C ASP A 175 -18.20 26.69 7.03
N GLU A 176 -18.98 26.52 5.95
CA GLU A 176 -20.35 26.01 6.05
C GLU A 176 -20.35 24.52 6.37
N GLU A 177 -21.04 24.11 7.44
CA GLU A 177 -21.16 22.71 7.83
C GLU A 177 -22.09 21.95 6.87
N LEU A 178 -21.51 21.04 6.08
CA LEU A 178 -22.25 20.20 5.13
C LEU A 178 -22.69 18.88 5.75
N LEU A 179 -21.89 18.36 6.69
CA LEU A 179 -22.19 17.13 7.43
C LEU A 179 -21.67 17.23 8.86
N VAL A 180 -22.52 16.87 9.81
CA VAL A 180 -22.15 16.67 11.22
C VAL A 180 -22.52 15.25 11.61
N LYS A 181 -21.57 14.48 12.12
CA LYS A 181 -21.76 13.07 12.47
C LYS A 181 -21.20 12.75 13.85
N ASP A 182 -22.06 12.22 14.71
CA ASP A 182 -21.67 11.69 16.02
C ASP A 182 -21.13 10.27 15.90
N THR A 183 -20.08 9.95 16.66
CA THR A 183 -19.53 8.58 16.73
C THR A 183 -18.82 8.31 18.05
N ASN A 184 -18.84 7.04 18.49
CA ASN A 184 -18.01 6.55 19.59
C ASN A 184 -16.68 5.95 19.12
N GLU A 185 -16.53 5.77 17.81
CA GLU A 185 -15.38 5.14 17.17
C GLU A 185 -14.30 6.18 16.86
N GLY A 186 -13.05 5.73 16.72
CA GLY A 186 -11.92 6.56 16.27
C GLY A 186 -11.83 6.71 14.75
N THR A 187 -12.93 6.47 14.04
CA THR A 187 -12.98 6.39 12.60
C THR A 187 -14.31 6.91 12.05
N VAL A 188 -14.29 7.41 10.82
CA VAL A 188 -15.48 7.67 10.02
C VAL A 188 -15.21 7.38 8.55
N GLN A 189 -16.23 6.85 7.87
CA GLN A 189 -16.25 6.70 6.42
C GLN A 189 -17.16 7.76 5.79
N ILE A 190 -16.70 8.37 4.70
CA ILE A 190 -17.39 9.41 3.93
C ILE A 190 -17.42 8.98 2.47
N ASP A 191 -18.57 9.11 1.83
CA ASP A 191 -18.72 8.98 0.38
C ASP A 191 -18.81 10.38 -0.24
N LEU A 192 -17.83 10.72 -1.05
CA LEU A 192 -17.78 11.98 -1.78
C LEU A 192 -18.83 12.04 -2.89
N ASN A 193 -19.55 10.96 -3.21
CA ASN A 193 -20.73 11.05 -4.08
C ASN A 193 -22.00 11.49 -3.35
N ASP A 194 -21.97 11.69 -2.02
CA ASP A 194 -23.11 12.20 -1.29
C ASP A 194 -23.58 13.55 -1.89
N PRO A 195 -24.88 13.73 -2.20
CA PRO A 195 -25.41 14.96 -2.78
C PRO A 195 -25.04 16.23 -2.01
N LYS A 196 -24.78 16.14 -0.70
CA LYS A 196 -24.30 17.25 0.14
C LYS A 196 -22.96 17.82 -0.31
N PHE A 197 -22.17 17.06 -1.07
CA PHE A 197 -20.85 17.45 -1.56
C PHE A 197 -20.80 17.66 -3.08
N ALA A 198 -21.94 17.64 -3.78
CA ALA A 198 -21.99 17.63 -5.25
C ALA A 198 -21.41 18.89 -5.90
N GLY A 199 -21.46 20.04 -5.21
CA GLY A 199 -20.87 21.31 -5.66
C GLY A 199 -19.44 21.56 -5.18
N GLU A 200 -18.92 20.68 -4.32
CA GLU A 200 -17.69 20.95 -3.58
C GLU A 200 -16.47 20.28 -4.22
N SER A 201 -15.52 21.12 -4.62
CA SER A 201 -14.21 20.66 -5.12
C SER A 201 -13.23 20.33 -3.98
N ALA A 202 -13.48 20.86 -2.79
CA ALA A 202 -12.69 20.61 -1.61
C ALA A 202 -13.55 20.66 -0.34
N LEU A 203 -13.19 19.85 0.64
CA LEU A 203 -13.87 19.73 1.92
C LEU A 203 -12.86 19.88 3.07
N LEU A 204 -13.27 20.56 4.12
CA LEU A 204 -12.52 20.63 5.38
C LEU A 204 -13.04 19.60 6.36
N VAL A 205 -12.14 18.97 7.10
CA VAL A 205 -12.44 17.94 8.09
C VAL A 205 -12.00 18.40 9.47
N ASP A 206 -12.98 18.46 10.38
CA ASP A 206 -12.76 18.69 11.81
C ASP A 206 -13.28 17.52 12.63
N VAL A 207 -12.58 17.19 13.70
CA VAL A 207 -13.02 16.26 14.73
C VAL A 207 -12.96 16.97 16.08
N LYS A 208 -14.02 16.88 16.86
CA LYS A 208 -14.06 17.39 18.25
C LYS A 208 -14.64 16.35 19.18
N THR A 209 -14.34 16.44 20.48
CA THR A 209 -15.08 15.66 21.48
C THR A 209 -16.35 16.38 21.91
N LYS A 210 -17.36 15.62 22.31
CA LYS A 210 -18.52 16.18 23.02
C LYS A 210 -18.19 16.55 24.47
N ALA A 211 -17.20 15.90 25.06
CA ALA A 211 -16.83 16.08 26.46
C ALA A 211 -16.15 17.44 26.73
N ASN A 212 -15.37 17.95 25.78
CA ASN A 212 -14.67 19.21 25.90
C ASN A 212 -14.53 19.90 24.54
N GLN A 213 -15.15 21.07 24.37
CA GLN A 213 -15.09 21.85 23.12
C GLN A 213 -13.66 22.35 22.78
N LYS A 214 -12.75 22.42 23.76
CA LYS A 214 -11.33 22.74 23.51
C LYS A 214 -10.54 21.56 22.93
N SER A 215 -11.09 20.35 23.01
CA SER A 215 -10.49 19.15 22.44
C SER A 215 -11.01 18.92 21.03
N LYS A 216 -10.33 19.55 20.07
CA LYS A 216 -10.61 19.49 18.64
C LYS A 216 -9.32 19.24 17.83
N THR A 217 -9.48 18.99 16.54
CA THR A 217 -8.40 19.05 15.55
C THR A 217 -7.67 20.39 15.65
N GLU A 218 -6.34 20.38 15.45
CA GLU A 218 -5.55 21.61 15.41
C GLU A 218 -5.86 22.41 14.15
N ASP A 219 -5.79 23.74 14.26
CA ASP A 219 -5.93 24.62 13.10
C ASP A 219 -4.58 24.64 12.32
N PRO A 220 -4.59 24.64 10.98
CA PRO A 220 -5.76 24.59 10.10
C PRO A 220 -6.38 23.19 9.99
N SER A 221 -7.69 23.15 9.72
CA SER A 221 -8.41 21.91 9.41
C SER A 221 -7.77 21.12 8.27
N HIS A 222 -7.96 19.80 8.30
CA HIS A 222 -7.48 18.93 7.24
C HIS A 222 -8.32 19.05 5.97
N LEU A 223 -7.66 19.01 4.82
CA LEU A 223 -8.29 19.19 3.52
C LEU A 223 -8.47 17.83 2.81
N ILE A 224 -9.63 17.66 2.16
CA ILE A 224 -9.88 16.65 1.13
C ILE A 224 -10.16 17.41 -0.16
N LYS A 225 -9.34 17.23 -1.19
CA LYS A 225 -9.48 17.90 -2.48
C LYS A 225 -9.76 16.88 -3.57
N ARG A 226 -10.88 17.02 -4.28
CA ARG A 226 -11.14 16.21 -5.46
C ARG A 226 -10.11 16.53 -6.54
N MET A 227 -9.53 15.50 -7.12
CA MET A 227 -8.62 15.67 -8.25
C MET A 227 -9.34 16.27 -9.45
N SER A 228 -8.65 17.12 -10.20
CA SER A 228 -9.15 17.60 -11.49
C SER A 228 -9.32 16.43 -12.48
N PRO A 229 -10.19 16.55 -13.49
CA PRO A 229 -10.37 15.50 -14.50
C PRO A 229 -9.05 15.08 -15.19
N ALA A 230 -8.14 16.04 -15.41
CA ALA A 230 -6.84 15.78 -16.02
C ALA A 230 -5.92 14.94 -15.12
N GLU A 231 -5.91 15.20 -13.81
CA GLU A 231 -5.14 14.42 -12.86
C GLU A 231 -5.75 13.03 -12.65
N GLN A 232 -7.09 12.95 -12.56
CA GLN A 232 -7.79 11.65 -12.50
C GLN A 232 -7.46 10.77 -13.71
N ALA A 233 -7.41 11.34 -14.92
CA ALA A 233 -7.04 10.59 -16.11
C ALA A 233 -5.63 9.99 -16.04
N LYS A 234 -4.66 10.72 -15.45
CA LYS A 234 -3.29 10.23 -15.25
C LYS A 234 -3.25 9.06 -14.27
N VAL A 235 -3.91 9.20 -13.13
CA VAL A 235 -3.99 8.13 -12.11
C VAL A 235 -4.72 6.91 -12.66
N LYS A 236 -5.84 7.12 -13.36
CA LYS A 236 -6.60 6.05 -14.01
C LYS A 236 -5.74 5.25 -14.98
N LYS A 237 -4.92 5.92 -15.80
CA LYS A 237 -4.01 5.26 -16.73
C LYS A 237 -2.99 4.39 -15.98
N ALA A 238 -2.37 4.92 -14.93
CA ALA A 238 -1.42 4.15 -14.12
C ALA A 238 -2.11 2.96 -13.41
N LEU A 239 -3.32 3.15 -12.89
CA LEU A 239 -4.08 2.10 -12.22
C LEU A 239 -4.49 0.97 -13.19
N GLN A 240 -4.82 1.32 -14.44
CA GLN A 240 -5.16 0.34 -15.47
C GLN A 240 -4.06 -0.70 -15.70
N GLU A 241 -2.79 -0.33 -15.53
CA GLU A 241 -1.62 -1.22 -15.71
C GLU A 241 -1.53 -2.36 -14.68
N ILE A 242 -2.25 -2.26 -13.56
CA ILE A 242 -2.30 -3.28 -12.51
C ILE A 242 -3.73 -3.78 -12.20
N SER A 243 -4.74 -3.17 -12.82
CA SER A 243 -6.15 -3.35 -12.46
C SER A 243 -6.65 -4.79 -12.60
N ILE A 244 -6.11 -5.54 -13.56
CA ILE A 244 -6.51 -6.94 -13.81
C ILE A 244 -6.03 -7.83 -12.66
N GLU A 245 -4.82 -7.59 -12.17
CA GLU A 245 -4.18 -8.37 -11.10
C GLU A 245 -4.80 -8.09 -9.72
N VAL A 246 -5.34 -6.89 -9.50
CA VAL A 246 -5.94 -6.46 -8.22
C VAL A 246 -7.46 -6.32 -8.26
N LYS A 247 -8.12 -6.88 -9.28
CA LYS A 247 -9.58 -6.73 -9.48
C LYS A 247 -10.41 -7.32 -8.34
N ASP A 248 -9.92 -8.39 -7.71
CA ASP A 248 -10.66 -9.11 -6.68
C ASP A 248 -10.54 -8.37 -5.34
N GLU A 249 -11.63 -8.32 -4.58
CA GLU A 249 -11.66 -7.65 -3.28
C GLU A 249 -11.06 -8.53 -2.18
N THR A 250 -9.72 -8.57 -2.13
CA THR A 250 -8.95 -9.31 -1.12
C THR A 250 -8.11 -8.36 -0.27
N ALA A 251 -7.75 -8.79 0.95
CA ALA A 251 -6.95 -7.97 1.85
C ALA A 251 -5.55 -7.68 1.24
N LEU A 252 -4.96 -8.67 0.56
CA LEU A 252 -3.70 -8.47 -0.17
C LEU A 252 -3.83 -7.45 -1.31
N ASN A 253 -4.90 -7.52 -2.09
CA ASN A 253 -5.11 -6.58 -3.20
C ASN A 253 -5.32 -5.16 -2.70
N LYS A 254 -6.04 -4.98 -1.58
CA LYS A 254 -6.18 -3.68 -0.91
C LYS A 254 -4.84 -3.15 -0.40
N LEU A 255 -3.98 -4.00 0.16
CA LEU A 255 -2.61 -3.60 0.54
C LEU A 255 -1.78 -3.15 -0.67
N ILE A 256 -1.87 -3.86 -1.80
CA ILE A 256 -1.17 -3.49 -3.05
C ILE A 256 -1.68 -2.15 -3.58
N LEU A 257 -3.00 -1.95 -3.59
CA LEU A 257 -3.62 -0.66 -3.96
C LEU A 257 -3.17 0.47 -3.02
N ALA A 258 -3.01 0.21 -1.73
CA ALA A 258 -2.47 1.19 -0.80
C ALA A 258 -1.04 1.62 -1.19
N GLY A 259 -0.18 0.66 -1.56
CA GLY A 259 1.15 0.94 -2.08
C GLY A 259 1.13 1.73 -3.39
N PHE A 260 0.22 1.42 -4.32
CA PHE A 260 0.00 2.19 -5.53
C PHE A 260 -0.36 3.65 -5.22
N TYR A 261 -1.36 3.88 -4.38
CA TYR A 261 -1.82 5.23 -4.05
C TYR A 261 -0.73 6.03 -3.34
N GLU A 262 -0.02 5.39 -2.41
CA GLU A 262 1.05 6.05 -1.68
C GLU A 262 2.23 6.46 -2.56
N GLU A 263 2.68 5.59 -3.46
CA GLU A 263 3.76 5.92 -4.38
C GLU A 263 3.36 7.09 -5.31
N ASN A 264 2.07 7.18 -5.64
CA ASN A 264 1.48 8.29 -6.40
C ASN A 264 1.07 9.51 -5.54
N LYS A 265 1.44 9.55 -4.26
CA LYS A 265 1.13 10.65 -3.31
C LYS A 265 -0.35 10.89 -3.04
N LEU A 266 -1.19 9.90 -3.30
CA LEU A 266 -2.61 9.89 -2.99
C LEU A 266 -2.82 9.31 -1.59
N LEU A 267 -2.37 10.06 -0.58
CA LEU A 267 -2.25 9.53 0.79
C LEU A 267 -3.62 9.25 1.45
N ILE A 268 -4.67 9.97 1.07
CA ILE A 268 -6.04 9.72 1.56
C ILE A 268 -6.60 8.41 0.99
N ASP A 269 -6.38 8.15 -0.30
CA ASP A 269 -6.74 6.88 -0.93
C ASP A 269 -5.92 5.72 -0.35
N ALA A 270 -4.63 5.95 -0.07
CA ALA A 270 -3.78 4.97 0.58
C ALA A 270 -4.29 4.62 1.99
N THR A 271 -4.64 5.61 2.82
CA THR A 271 -5.28 5.39 4.14
C THR A 271 -6.52 4.50 4.00
N THR A 272 -7.40 4.84 3.06
CA THR A 272 -8.64 4.10 2.82
C THR A 272 -8.35 2.65 2.41
N ALA A 273 -7.37 2.43 1.54
CA ALA A 273 -6.98 1.09 1.08
C ALA A 273 -6.33 0.24 2.20
N TYR A 274 -5.48 0.84 3.06
CA TYR A 274 -4.95 0.17 4.24
C TYR A 274 -6.07 -0.27 5.21
N GLU A 275 -7.02 0.63 5.49
CA GLU A 275 -8.17 0.32 6.35
C GLU A 275 -9.06 -0.78 5.77
N GLN A 276 -9.27 -0.77 4.46
CA GLN A 276 -9.99 -1.85 3.78
C GLN A 276 -9.26 -3.19 3.88
N ALA A 277 -7.92 -3.21 3.77
CA ALA A 277 -7.14 -4.43 3.97
C ALA A 277 -7.30 -4.97 5.40
N ILE A 278 -7.22 -4.09 6.41
CA ILE A 278 -7.42 -4.45 7.82
C ILE A 278 -8.84 -4.95 8.06
N LYS A 279 -9.86 -4.32 7.47
CA LYS A 279 -11.26 -4.76 7.61
C LYS A 279 -11.50 -6.15 7.02
N LEU A 280 -10.86 -6.46 5.89
CA LEU A 280 -11.00 -7.75 5.22
C LEU A 280 -10.26 -8.89 5.94
N ALA A 281 -9.17 -8.57 6.64
CA ALA A 281 -8.36 -9.55 7.38
C ALA A 281 -7.86 -8.97 8.73
N PRO A 282 -8.77 -8.73 9.69
CA PRO A 282 -8.46 -7.99 10.92
C PRO A 282 -7.54 -8.73 11.89
N ASP A 283 -7.39 -10.04 11.68
CA ASP A 283 -6.58 -10.97 12.44
C ASP A 283 -5.19 -11.23 11.84
N VAL A 284 -4.88 -10.62 10.69
CA VAL A 284 -3.56 -10.65 10.05
C VAL A 284 -2.75 -9.43 10.50
N PRO A 285 -1.73 -9.58 11.39
CA PRO A 285 -1.04 -8.44 12.00
C PRO A 285 -0.31 -7.55 10.98
N SER A 286 0.22 -8.15 9.91
CA SER A 286 1.02 -7.43 8.90
C SER A 286 0.28 -6.25 8.27
N TYR A 287 -1.05 -6.29 8.15
CA TYR A 287 -1.81 -5.17 7.58
C TYR A 287 -1.89 -3.97 8.53
N LYS A 288 -2.08 -4.22 9.82
CA LYS A 288 -2.05 -3.16 10.85
C LYS A 288 -0.65 -2.58 10.97
N GLU A 289 0.37 -3.43 10.99
CA GLU A 289 1.77 -3.00 11.01
C GLU A 289 2.10 -2.12 9.79
N ALA A 290 1.72 -2.53 8.57
CA ALA A 290 1.96 -1.75 7.36
C ALA A 290 1.25 -0.39 7.38
N TYR A 291 0.03 -0.33 7.93
CA TYR A 291 -0.71 0.92 8.10
C TYR A 291 -0.07 1.84 9.14
N GLU A 292 0.37 1.29 10.29
CA GLU A 292 1.08 2.09 11.30
C GLU A 292 2.37 2.67 10.73
N GLU A 293 3.15 1.87 10.00
CA GLU A 293 4.35 2.35 9.34
C GLU A 293 4.07 3.43 8.29
N PHE A 294 2.93 3.31 7.59
CA PHE A 294 2.45 4.30 6.64
C PHE A 294 2.15 5.64 7.29
N LEU A 295 1.40 5.61 8.39
CA LEU A 295 1.07 6.81 9.15
C LEU A 295 2.34 7.50 9.68
N LEU A 296 3.28 6.72 10.21
CA LEU A 296 4.52 7.23 10.75
C LEU A 296 5.44 7.83 9.67
N ARG A 297 5.64 7.14 8.53
CA ARG A 297 6.54 7.64 7.47
C ARG A 297 5.99 8.86 6.72
N ASN A 298 4.67 9.02 6.72
CA ASN A 298 4.00 10.20 6.17
C ASN A 298 3.66 11.25 7.24
N LYS A 299 4.21 11.14 8.46
CA LYS A 299 4.08 12.11 9.58
C LYS A 299 2.64 12.36 10.05
N MET A 300 1.71 11.46 9.75
CA MET A 300 0.31 11.51 10.18
C MET A 300 0.13 10.96 11.61
N LYS A 301 1.09 10.16 12.09
CA LYS A 301 1.16 9.66 13.46
C LYS A 301 2.58 9.86 14.00
N GLU A 302 2.69 10.04 15.31
CA GLU A 302 3.97 10.12 16.01
C GLU A 302 4.42 8.74 16.46
N ALA A 303 5.74 8.52 16.44
CA ALA A 303 6.31 7.32 17.07
C ALA A 303 6.04 7.36 18.58
N LYS A 304 5.74 6.21 19.15
CA LYS A 304 5.59 6.05 20.61
C LYS A 304 6.94 5.95 21.30
#